data_AF-A0A2W2B1X3-F1
#
_entry.id   AF-A0A2W2B1X3-F1
#
_cell.length_a   1.000
_cell.length_b   1.000
_cell.length_c   1.000
_cell.angle_alpha   90.00
_cell.angle_beta   90.00
_cell.angle_gamma   90.00
#
_symmetry.space_group_name_H-M   'P 1'
#
loop_
_entity.id
_entity.type
_entity.pdbx_description
1 polymer ?
#
loop_
_entity_poly.entity_id
_entity_poly.type
_entity_poly.pdbx_seq_one_letter_code
_entity_poly.pdbx_strand_id
1 'polypeptide(L)'
;MNVLGVPVDDDCDVVDAVKVVTSLTRLEKLDFWMRNPDYLADELMTEYEEHELPEPVVRAHVSRMLGAQAAGHHYPMMRYKYGAYEPVDNALAKLRAYALIMHRRGADTGDRARHDYYLLKRGEEVFADMRATVTTLSWWEQQAEAVAYLRDAYVGSTAKQRQYEQPEYRDAPLGSDIPAIFDRVRERATRLSLLEEDA
;
A
#
# COMPACT_ATOMS: atom_id res chain seq x y z
N MET A 1 11.85 -2.90 8.05
CA MET A 1 11.03 -3.06 6.82
C MET A 1 9.89 -4.06 7.08
N ASN A 2 8.98 -3.73 8.01
CA ASN A 2 7.88 -4.62 8.45
C ASN A 2 6.48 -4.03 8.13
N VAL A 3 6.43 -2.99 7.30
CA VAL A 3 5.19 -2.23 7.06
C VAL A 3 4.16 -3.05 6.28
N LEU A 4 4.63 -3.86 5.32
CA LEU A 4 3.82 -4.76 4.49
C LEU A 4 3.58 -6.14 5.09
N GLY A 5 3.88 -6.32 6.38
CA GLY A 5 3.72 -7.58 7.08
C GLY A 5 4.75 -7.72 8.19
N VAL A 6 4.31 -8.21 9.34
CA VAL A 6 5.21 -8.49 10.47
C VAL A 6 5.67 -9.95 10.38
N PRO A 7 6.91 -10.27 10.78
CA PRO A 7 7.31 -11.66 10.98
C PRO A 7 6.29 -12.39 11.86
N VAL A 8 6.02 -13.65 11.55
CA VAL A 8 5.18 -14.47 12.45
C VAL A 8 5.98 -14.85 13.70
N ASP A 9 5.29 -15.03 14.81
CA ASP A 9 5.88 -15.52 16.06
C ASP A 9 6.26 -17.01 15.93
N ASP A 10 7.19 -17.48 16.76
CA ASP A 10 7.68 -18.87 16.75
C ASP A 10 6.57 -19.90 17.02
N ASP A 11 5.47 -19.49 17.66
CA ASP A 11 4.30 -20.31 17.97
C ASP A 11 3.19 -20.23 16.92
N CYS A 12 3.44 -19.60 15.77
CA CYS A 12 2.48 -19.52 14.68
C CYS A 12 2.03 -20.91 14.20
N ASP A 13 0.72 -21.14 14.19
CA ASP A 13 0.09 -22.41 13.84
C ASP A 13 -0.11 -22.62 12.32
N VAL A 14 0.40 -21.69 11.51
CA VAL A 14 0.39 -21.74 10.05
C VAL A 14 1.74 -22.28 9.59
N VAL A 15 1.76 -23.55 9.18
CA VAL A 15 2.94 -24.22 8.65
C VAL A 15 3.56 -23.40 7.51
N ASP A 16 4.88 -23.24 7.57
CA ASP A 16 5.71 -22.47 6.62
C ASP A 16 5.38 -20.98 6.51
N ALA A 17 4.57 -20.39 7.40
CA ALA A 17 4.38 -18.95 7.40
C ALA A 17 5.66 -18.21 7.83
N VAL A 18 5.95 -17.10 7.16
CA VAL A 18 7.11 -16.24 7.46
C VAL A 18 6.71 -14.83 7.87
N LYS A 19 5.61 -14.32 7.33
CA LYS A 19 5.06 -13.00 7.67
C LYS A 19 3.54 -13.02 7.67
N VAL A 20 2.93 -12.10 8.41
CA VAL A 20 1.48 -11.93 8.49
C VAL A 20 1.06 -10.47 8.31
N VAL A 21 -0.02 -10.26 7.56
CA VAL A 21 -0.83 -9.05 7.54
C VAL A 21 -2.14 -9.37 8.24
N THR A 22 -2.36 -8.73 9.38
CA THR A 22 -3.55 -8.95 10.21
C THR A 22 -4.73 -8.10 9.74
N SER A 23 -5.91 -8.70 9.61
CA SER A 23 -7.15 -8.11 9.08
C SER A 23 -7.17 -7.77 7.58
N LEU A 24 -8.35 -7.97 6.96
CA LEU A 24 -8.61 -7.53 5.58
C LEU A 24 -8.47 -6.02 5.42
N THR A 25 -9.00 -5.24 6.37
CA THR A 25 -8.90 -3.78 6.34
C THR A 25 -7.46 -3.33 6.21
N ARG A 26 -6.53 -3.90 6.98
CA ARG A 26 -5.11 -3.52 6.89
C ARG A 26 -4.53 -3.87 5.51
N LEU A 27 -4.84 -5.05 4.99
CA LEU A 27 -4.40 -5.46 3.65
C LEU A 27 -4.89 -4.46 2.58
N GLU A 28 -6.18 -4.11 2.59
CA GLU A 28 -6.77 -3.15 1.65
C GLU A 28 -6.14 -1.75 1.76
N LYS A 29 -5.79 -1.30 2.96
CA LYS A 29 -5.13 0.00 3.15
C LYS A 29 -3.71 0.02 2.60
N LEU A 30 -2.95 -1.05 2.84
CA LEU A 30 -1.61 -1.19 2.27
C LEU A 30 -1.68 -1.29 0.74
N ASP A 31 -2.63 -2.07 0.21
CA ASP A 31 -2.87 -2.21 -1.22
C ASP A 31 -3.22 -0.86 -1.88
N PHE A 32 -4.05 -0.04 -1.23
CA PHE A 32 -4.35 1.31 -1.69
C PHE A 32 -3.08 2.16 -1.85
N TRP A 33 -2.20 2.19 -0.84
CA TRP A 33 -0.96 2.97 -0.92
C TRP A 33 -0.04 2.49 -2.03
N MET A 34 0.04 1.17 -2.23
CA MET A 34 0.85 0.60 -3.29
C MET A 34 0.35 1.01 -4.69
N ARG A 35 -0.98 1.04 -4.89
CA ARG A 35 -1.63 1.28 -6.19
C ARG A 35 -1.83 2.75 -6.55
N ASN A 36 -1.81 3.65 -5.57
CA ASN A 36 -2.13 5.07 -5.74
C ASN A 36 -0.90 5.93 -5.39
N PRO A 37 0.08 6.04 -6.31
CA PRO A 37 1.37 6.68 -6.03
C PRO A 37 1.24 8.18 -5.76
N ASP A 38 0.24 8.84 -6.34
CA ASP A 38 -0.13 10.23 -6.08
C ASP A 38 -0.56 10.45 -4.62
N TYR A 39 -1.43 9.59 -4.10
CA TYR A 39 -1.83 9.62 -2.69
C TYR A 39 -0.66 9.31 -1.75
N LEU A 40 0.19 8.34 -2.08
CA LEU A 40 1.37 8.05 -1.26
C LEU A 40 2.39 9.20 -1.30
N ALA A 41 2.59 9.85 -2.44
CA ALA A 41 3.45 11.02 -2.56
C ALA A 41 2.93 12.19 -1.71
N ASP A 42 1.62 12.41 -1.70
CA ASP A 42 1.00 13.44 -0.86
C ASP A 42 1.24 13.19 0.63
N GLU A 43 1.08 11.94 1.09
CA GLU A 43 1.36 11.58 2.49
C GLU A 43 2.85 11.68 2.84
N LEU A 44 3.76 11.32 1.93
CA LEU A 44 5.21 11.52 2.14
C LEU A 44 5.57 13.00 2.29
N MET A 45 4.89 13.90 1.58
CA MET A 45 5.08 15.34 1.75
C MET A 45 4.53 15.82 3.10
N THR A 46 3.48 15.21 3.63
CA THR A 46 3.01 15.48 4.99
C THR A 46 4.04 15.02 6.02
N GLU A 47 4.61 13.83 5.87
CA GLU A 47 5.71 13.36 6.72
C GLU A 47 6.99 14.22 6.59
N TYR A 48 7.22 14.81 5.42
CA TYR A 48 8.29 15.79 5.25
C TYR A 48 8.06 17.04 6.09
N GLU A 49 6.86 17.63 6.02
CA GLU A 49 6.51 18.87 6.70
C GLU A 49 6.37 18.71 8.22
N GLU A 50 5.73 17.64 8.68
CA GLU A 50 5.40 17.45 10.11
C GLU A 50 6.52 16.80 10.92
N HIS A 51 7.39 16.06 10.22
CA HIS A 51 8.22 15.04 10.85
C HIS A 51 9.67 15.06 10.36
N GLU A 52 10.02 16.05 9.54
CA GLU A 52 11.37 16.34 9.07
C GLU A 52 12.05 15.12 8.41
N LEU A 53 11.29 14.36 7.60
CA LEU A 53 11.91 13.36 6.73
C LEU A 53 13.00 14.04 5.88
N PRO A 54 14.17 13.38 5.64
CA PRO A 54 15.21 14.01 4.84
C PRO A 54 14.71 14.33 3.44
N GLU A 55 14.85 15.60 3.02
CA GLU A 55 14.40 16.08 1.72
C GLU A 55 14.88 15.19 0.55
N PRO A 56 16.15 14.71 0.48
CA PRO A 56 16.58 13.85 -0.63
C PRO A 56 15.79 12.53 -0.73
N VAL A 57 15.35 11.98 0.39
CA VAL A 57 14.56 10.74 0.44
C VAL A 57 13.17 11.00 -0.12
N VAL A 58 12.51 12.05 0.38
CA VAL A 58 11.15 12.42 -0.04
C VAL A 58 11.14 12.80 -1.52
N ARG A 59 12.08 13.65 -1.95
CA ARG A 59 12.26 14.10 -3.34
C ARG A 59 12.37 12.92 -4.30
N ALA A 60 13.20 11.92 -3.98
CA ALA A 60 13.40 10.75 -4.83
C ALA A 60 12.10 9.95 -5.04
N HIS A 61 11.35 9.70 -3.96
CA HIS A 61 10.08 8.99 -4.06
C HIS A 61 8.99 9.81 -4.77
N VAL A 62 8.80 11.08 -4.41
CA VAL A 62 7.80 11.97 -5.00
C VAL A 62 8.04 12.14 -6.51
N SER A 63 9.29 12.38 -6.93
CA SER A 63 9.65 12.51 -8.35
C SER A 63 9.29 11.27 -9.15
N ARG A 64 9.61 10.08 -8.63
CA ARG A 64 9.26 8.81 -9.27
C ARG A 64 7.76 8.58 -9.31
N MET A 65 7.04 8.91 -8.23
CA MET A 65 5.61 8.69 -8.09
C MET A 65 4.76 9.63 -8.95
N LEU A 66 5.25 10.82 -9.27
CA LEU A 66 4.54 11.80 -10.10
C LEU A 66 5.03 11.85 -11.55
N GLY A 67 6.15 11.18 -11.85
CA GLY A 67 6.75 11.10 -13.17
C GLY A 67 5.95 10.25 -14.17
N ALA A 68 6.35 10.30 -15.45
CA ALA A 68 5.59 9.73 -16.57
C ALA A 68 5.31 8.21 -16.45
N GLN A 69 6.20 7.46 -15.79
CA GLN A 69 6.03 6.01 -15.61
C GLN A 69 4.93 5.66 -14.59
N ALA A 70 4.60 6.58 -13.67
CA ALA A 70 3.65 6.30 -12.61
C ALA A 70 2.23 6.01 -13.11
N ALA A 71 1.82 6.61 -14.23
CA ALA A 71 0.51 6.35 -14.84
C ALA A 71 0.32 4.88 -15.22
N GLY A 72 1.38 4.18 -15.62
CA GLY A 72 1.35 2.74 -15.93
C GLY A 72 1.20 1.84 -14.70
N HIS A 73 1.31 2.42 -13.51
CA HIS A 73 1.23 1.72 -12.22
C HIS A 73 0.10 2.23 -11.32
N HIS A 74 -0.71 3.18 -11.81
CA HIS A 74 -1.90 3.64 -11.12
C HIS A 74 -3.06 2.69 -11.41
N TYR A 75 -3.62 2.10 -10.35
CA TYR A 75 -4.78 1.20 -10.44
C TYR A 75 -5.90 1.77 -9.57
N PRO A 76 -6.89 2.46 -10.16
CA PRO A 76 -7.95 3.11 -9.40
C PRO A 76 -8.75 2.07 -8.61
N MET A 77 -9.13 2.44 -7.39
CA MET A 77 -9.95 1.61 -6.51
C MET A 77 -11.35 2.21 -6.39
N MET A 78 -12.36 1.35 -6.29
CA MET A 78 -13.74 1.78 -6.14
C MET A 78 -14.02 2.25 -4.71
N ARG A 79 -14.75 3.34 -4.58
CA ARG A 79 -15.28 3.79 -3.29
C ARG A 79 -16.47 2.92 -2.87
N TYR A 80 -16.34 2.23 -1.74
CA TYR A 80 -17.43 1.45 -1.15
C TYR A 80 -17.51 1.64 0.37
N LYS A 81 -18.71 1.88 0.89
CA LYS A 81 -19.02 2.12 2.32
C LYS A 81 -17.98 3.01 3.03
N TYR A 82 -16.97 2.40 3.65
CA TYR A 82 -15.97 3.05 4.49
C TYR A 82 -14.54 3.11 3.91
N GLY A 83 -14.34 2.87 2.62
CA GLY A 83 -13.09 3.23 1.96
C GLY A 83 -12.99 2.83 0.50
N ALA A 84 -11.74 2.80 0.01
CA ALA A 84 -11.31 2.06 -1.15
C ALA A 84 -11.56 0.57 -0.92
N TYR A 85 -12.25 -0.06 -1.85
CA TYR A 85 -12.62 -1.46 -1.78
C TYR A 85 -12.33 -2.12 -3.12
N GLU A 86 -11.78 -3.32 -3.05
CA GLU A 86 -11.67 -4.22 -4.18
C GLU A 86 -11.85 -5.65 -3.71
N PRO A 87 -12.50 -6.52 -4.50
CA PRO A 87 -12.53 -7.95 -4.22
C PRO A 87 -11.11 -8.57 -4.30
N VAL A 88 -10.37 -8.54 -3.19
CA VAL A 88 -9.00 -9.08 -3.10
C VAL A 88 -8.95 -10.59 -3.33
N ASP A 89 -10.06 -11.31 -3.11
CA ASP A 89 -10.14 -12.77 -3.21
C ASP A 89 -9.69 -13.29 -4.57
N ASN A 90 -9.97 -12.58 -5.66
CA ASN A 90 -9.56 -13.02 -7.00
C ASN A 90 -8.03 -13.01 -7.18
N ALA A 91 -7.36 -11.97 -6.68
CA ALA A 91 -5.91 -11.88 -6.71
C ALA A 91 -5.27 -12.89 -5.74
N LEU A 92 -5.80 -12.95 -4.51
CA LEU A 92 -5.30 -13.83 -3.46
C LEU A 92 -5.54 -15.32 -3.79
N ALA A 93 -6.62 -15.68 -4.46
CA ALA A 93 -6.91 -17.06 -4.86
C ALA A 93 -5.82 -17.61 -5.78
N LYS A 94 -5.28 -16.80 -6.70
CA LYS A 94 -4.16 -17.19 -7.55
C LYS A 94 -2.92 -17.50 -6.72
N LEU A 95 -2.55 -16.61 -5.81
CA LEU A 95 -1.40 -16.81 -4.91
C LEU A 95 -1.60 -18.04 -4.00
N ARG A 96 -2.82 -18.23 -3.51
CA ARG A 96 -3.21 -19.36 -2.65
C ARG A 96 -3.12 -20.69 -3.39
N ALA A 97 -3.55 -20.74 -4.66
CA ALA A 97 -3.53 -21.94 -5.50
C ALA A 97 -2.11 -22.46 -5.73
N TYR A 98 -1.12 -21.57 -5.78
CA TYR A 98 0.30 -21.92 -5.89
C TYR A 98 1.01 -22.10 -4.53
N ALA A 99 0.25 -22.10 -3.43
CA ALA A 99 0.76 -22.19 -2.06
C ALA A 99 1.81 -21.10 -1.72
N LEU A 100 1.63 -19.90 -2.25
CA LEU A 100 2.49 -18.75 -1.95
C LEU A 100 2.01 -17.98 -0.70
N ILE A 101 0.71 -18.04 -0.43
CA ILE A 101 0.09 -17.45 0.74
C ILE A 101 -0.89 -18.43 1.40
N MET A 102 -1.26 -18.16 2.64
CA MET A 102 -2.40 -18.74 3.34
C MET A 102 -3.25 -17.59 3.90
N HIS A 103 -4.56 -17.78 4.03
CA HIS A 103 -5.36 -16.90 4.88
C HIS A 103 -6.15 -17.75 5.88
N ARG A 104 -6.29 -17.26 7.10
CA ARG A 104 -7.09 -17.90 8.15
C ARG A 104 -8.10 -16.91 8.71
N ARG A 105 -9.26 -17.45 9.05
CA ARG A 105 -10.20 -16.76 9.94
C ARG A 105 -9.60 -16.80 11.34
N GLY A 106 -9.50 -15.65 11.98
CA GLY A 106 -9.08 -15.51 13.37
C GLY A 106 -10.04 -16.22 14.32
N ALA A 107 -9.63 -16.34 15.59
CA ALA A 107 -10.36 -17.10 16.61
C ALA A 107 -11.74 -16.50 16.99
N ASP A 108 -12.04 -15.27 16.57
CA ASP A 108 -13.33 -14.63 16.80
C ASP A 108 -14.46 -15.38 16.10
N THR A 109 -15.56 -15.66 16.81
CA THR A 109 -16.72 -16.35 16.26
C THR A 109 -17.72 -15.37 15.64
N GLY A 110 -18.39 -15.77 14.54
CA GLY A 110 -19.43 -14.97 13.86
C GLY A 110 -18.95 -14.14 12.67
N ASP A 111 -19.87 -13.53 11.92
CA ASP A 111 -19.65 -12.90 10.60
C ASP A 111 -18.64 -11.75 10.55
N ARG A 112 -18.16 -11.29 11.72
CA ARG A 112 -17.15 -10.24 11.87
C ARG A 112 -15.76 -10.76 12.24
N ALA A 113 -15.55 -12.07 12.16
CA ALA A 113 -14.26 -12.66 12.45
C ALA A 113 -13.16 -12.03 11.60
N ARG A 114 -12.03 -11.71 12.24
CA ARG A 114 -10.86 -11.18 11.55
C ARG A 114 -10.37 -12.20 10.51
N HIS A 115 -9.87 -11.73 9.37
CA HIS A 115 -9.14 -12.56 8.42
C HIS A 115 -7.67 -12.13 8.41
N ASP A 116 -6.77 -13.07 8.65
CA ASP A 116 -5.33 -12.84 8.64
C ASP A 116 -4.69 -13.52 7.42
N TYR A 117 -3.73 -12.83 6.82
CA TYR A 117 -3.11 -13.21 5.55
C TYR A 117 -1.62 -13.44 5.77
N TYR A 118 -1.18 -14.67 5.50
CA TYR A 118 0.17 -15.15 5.78
C TYR A 118 0.93 -15.32 4.46
N LEU A 119 2.12 -14.72 4.39
CA LEU A 119 3.11 -15.07 3.38
C LEU A 119 3.75 -16.40 3.79
N LEU A 120 3.77 -17.37 2.88
CA LEU A 120 4.46 -18.64 3.10
C LEU A 120 5.89 -18.57 2.58
N LYS A 121 6.77 -19.41 3.10
CA LYS A 121 8.18 -19.51 2.68
C LYS A 121 8.33 -19.65 1.17
N ARG A 122 7.51 -20.50 0.54
CA ARG A 122 7.45 -20.64 -0.93
C ARG A 122 7.13 -19.33 -1.64
N GLY A 123 6.25 -18.51 -1.08
CA GLY A 123 5.93 -17.18 -1.60
C GLY A 123 7.12 -16.23 -1.55
N GLU A 124 7.88 -16.25 -0.44
CA GLU A 124 9.10 -15.47 -0.31
C GLU A 124 10.20 -15.93 -1.28
N GLU A 125 10.38 -17.24 -1.45
CA GLU A 125 11.31 -17.83 -2.43
C GLU A 125 10.95 -17.42 -3.87
N VAL A 126 9.69 -17.57 -4.26
CA VAL A 126 9.21 -17.16 -5.59
C VAL A 126 9.40 -15.66 -5.81
N PHE A 127 9.13 -14.84 -4.80
CA PHE A 127 9.35 -13.39 -4.91
C PHE A 127 10.83 -13.05 -5.09
N ALA A 128 11.73 -13.75 -4.37
CA ALA A 128 13.17 -13.59 -4.54
C ALA A 128 13.64 -13.96 -5.97
N ASP A 129 13.12 -15.05 -6.54
CA ASP A 129 13.41 -15.45 -7.93
C ASP A 129 12.85 -14.44 -8.94
N MET A 130 11.64 -13.94 -8.72
CA MET A 130 11.01 -12.96 -9.59
C MET A 130 11.78 -11.63 -9.60
N ARG A 131 12.34 -11.20 -8.46
CA ARG A 131 13.18 -10.00 -8.38
C ARG A 131 14.36 -10.04 -9.36
N ALA A 132 14.91 -11.23 -9.63
CA ALA A 132 16.01 -11.40 -10.58
C ALA A 132 15.58 -11.36 -12.06
N THR A 133 14.28 -11.57 -12.36
CA THR A 133 13.80 -11.82 -13.73
C THR A 133 12.75 -10.82 -14.22
N VAL A 134 12.06 -10.12 -13.32
CA VAL A 134 10.98 -9.18 -13.63
C VAL A 134 11.38 -7.76 -13.22
N THR A 135 11.94 -7.01 -14.16
CA THR A 135 12.52 -5.67 -13.90
C THR A 135 11.51 -4.66 -13.34
N THR A 136 10.24 -4.76 -13.74
CA THR A 136 9.17 -3.88 -13.25
C THR A 136 8.83 -4.06 -11.78
N LEU A 137 9.26 -5.15 -11.13
CA LEU A 137 9.06 -5.34 -9.69
C LEU A 137 9.78 -4.28 -8.86
N SER A 138 10.93 -3.81 -9.32
CA SER A 138 11.70 -2.77 -8.62
C SER A 138 10.88 -1.52 -8.30
N TRP A 139 9.91 -1.17 -9.15
CA TRP A 139 9.02 -0.05 -8.90
C TRP A 139 8.11 -0.29 -7.68
N TRP A 140 7.58 -1.51 -7.54
CA TRP A 140 6.74 -1.92 -6.40
C TRP A 140 7.55 -2.08 -5.12
N GLU A 141 8.82 -2.48 -5.21
CA GLU A 141 9.71 -2.51 -4.05
C GLU A 141 9.96 -1.10 -3.51
N GLN A 142 10.15 -0.14 -4.40
CA GLN A 142 10.28 1.27 -4.03
C GLN A 142 8.97 1.87 -3.50
N GLN A 143 7.80 1.37 -3.93
CA GLN A 143 6.52 1.69 -3.28
C GLN A 143 6.47 1.14 -1.85
N ALA A 144 6.84 -0.13 -1.66
CA ALA A 144 6.87 -0.77 -0.36
C ALA A 144 7.81 -0.05 0.64
N GLU A 145 8.96 0.39 0.15
CA GLU A 145 9.91 1.21 0.89
C GLU A 145 9.30 2.56 1.27
N ALA A 146 8.66 3.24 0.31
CA ALA A 146 7.99 4.51 0.56
C ALA A 146 6.89 4.42 1.63
N VAL A 147 6.06 3.38 1.60
CA VAL A 147 5.03 3.13 2.62
C VAL A 147 5.65 3.01 4.02
N ALA A 148 6.90 2.54 4.13
CA ALA A 148 7.58 2.40 5.42
C ALA A 148 7.96 3.74 6.07
N TYR A 149 7.98 4.83 5.31
CA TYR A 149 8.19 6.18 5.84
C TYR A 149 6.94 6.82 6.43
N LEU A 150 5.74 6.30 6.10
CA LEU A 150 4.50 6.79 6.71
C LEU A 150 4.43 6.33 8.17
N ARG A 151 4.34 7.29 9.10
CA ARG A 151 4.06 6.94 10.50
C ARG A 151 2.72 6.22 10.58
N ASP A 152 2.67 5.21 11.42
CA ASP A 152 1.48 4.40 11.67
C ASP A 152 0.92 3.67 10.44
N ALA A 153 1.68 3.51 9.35
CA ALA A 153 1.28 2.62 8.25
C ALA A 153 1.11 1.15 8.69
N TYR A 154 1.68 0.78 9.84
CA TYR A 154 1.46 -0.51 10.49
C TYR A 154 0.09 -0.61 11.19
N VAL A 155 -0.57 0.51 11.50
CA VAL A 155 -1.87 0.60 12.18
C VAL A 155 -2.98 0.89 11.18
N GLY A 156 -3.77 -0.13 10.82
CA GLY A 156 -4.85 0.00 9.83
C GLY A 156 -5.90 1.08 10.14
N SER A 157 -6.10 1.46 11.40
CA SER A 157 -7.03 2.53 11.79
C SER A 157 -6.50 3.93 11.47
N THR A 158 -5.19 4.18 11.60
CA THR A 158 -4.58 5.48 11.32
C THR A 158 -4.44 5.70 9.81
N ALA A 159 -4.07 4.65 9.07
CA ALA A 159 -4.08 4.68 7.60
C ALA A 159 -5.48 5.01 7.03
N LYS A 160 -6.55 4.53 7.69
CA LYS A 160 -7.93 4.91 7.34
C LYS A 160 -8.16 6.40 7.54
N GLN A 161 -7.73 6.97 8.66
CA GLN A 161 -7.96 8.39 8.96
C GLN A 161 -7.30 9.31 7.92
N ARG A 162 -6.03 9.07 7.59
CA ARG A 162 -5.28 9.82 6.57
C ARG A 162 -5.97 9.84 5.21
N GLN A 163 -6.44 8.68 4.75
CA GLN A 163 -7.19 8.60 3.50
C GLN A 163 -8.49 9.43 3.53
N TYR A 164 -9.16 9.54 4.68
CA TYR A 164 -10.38 10.34 4.84
C TYR A 164 -10.12 11.85 4.96
N GLU A 165 -8.89 12.27 5.26
CA GLU A 165 -8.49 13.68 5.25
C GLU A 165 -8.38 14.22 3.81
N GLN A 166 -8.24 13.33 2.84
CA GLN A 166 -8.20 13.66 1.42
C GLN A 166 -9.62 13.90 0.86
N PRO A 167 -9.97 15.12 0.41
CA PRO A 167 -11.33 15.46 -0.05
C PRO A 167 -11.84 14.55 -1.17
N GLU A 168 -10.99 14.25 -2.15
CA GLU A 168 -11.29 13.42 -3.32
C GLU A 168 -11.64 11.98 -2.94
N TYR A 169 -10.97 11.46 -1.91
CA TYR A 169 -11.24 10.14 -1.38
C TYR A 169 -12.52 10.13 -0.53
N ARG A 170 -12.72 11.17 0.29
CA ARG A 170 -13.89 11.32 1.16
C ARG A 170 -15.17 11.51 0.36
N ASP A 171 -15.11 12.35 -0.67
CA ASP A 171 -16.25 12.88 -1.43
C ASP A 171 -16.54 12.05 -2.69
N ALA A 172 -15.72 11.04 -3.00
CA ALA A 172 -15.97 10.07 -4.07
C ALA A 172 -17.38 9.44 -3.91
N PRO A 173 -18.22 9.46 -4.97
CA PRO A 173 -19.52 8.80 -4.96
C PRO A 173 -19.40 7.30 -4.65
N LEU A 174 -20.38 6.75 -3.93
CA LEU A 174 -20.44 5.30 -3.71
C LEU A 174 -20.54 4.56 -5.04
N GLY A 175 -19.65 3.60 -5.26
CA GLY A 175 -19.59 2.78 -6.47
C GLY A 175 -18.85 3.42 -7.64
N SER A 176 -18.27 4.61 -7.48
CA SER A 176 -17.35 5.19 -8.47
C SER A 176 -15.89 4.91 -8.10
N ASP A 177 -15.00 5.08 -9.05
CA ASP A 177 -13.58 5.12 -8.78
C ASP A 177 -13.24 6.32 -7.89
N ILE A 178 -12.26 6.12 -7.00
CA ILE A 178 -11.61 7.21 -6.28
C ILE A 178 -10.74 7.95 -7.30
N PRO A 179 -10.95 9.26 -7.51
CA PRO A 179 -10.25 9.98 -8.56
C PRO A 179 -8.78 10.20 -8.18
N ALA A 180 -7.91 10.18 -9.18
CA ALA A 180 -6.51 10.52 -8.99
C ALA A 180 -6.35 12.02 -8.63
N ILE A 181 -5.29 12.32 -7.88
CA ILE A 181 -4.95 13.66 -7.38
C ILE A 181 -3.60 14.17 -7.91
N PHE A 182 -3.03 13.53 -8.94
CA PHE A 182 -1.71 13.85 -9.50
C PHE A 182 -1.43 15.35 -9.67
N ASP A 183 -2.37 16.10 -10.27
CA ASP A 183 -2.13 17.52 -10.60
C ASP A 183 -1.98 18.37 -9.33
N ARG A 184 -2.89 18.20 -8.37
CA ARG A 184 -2.82 18.87 -7.06
C ARG A 184 -1.54 18.49 -6.30
N VAL A 185 -1.14 17.22 -6.37
CA VAL A 185 0.07 16.74 -5.68
C VAL A 185 1.33 17.28 -6.36
N ARG A 186 1.35 17.42 -7.70
CA ARG A 186 2.44 18.12 -8.42
C ARG A 186 2.55 19.57 -7.99
N GLU A 187 1.44 20.31 -7.94
CA GLU A 187 1.42 21.70 -7.47
C GLU A 187 1.97 21.83 -6.04
N ARG A 188 1.61 20.90 -5.15
CA ARG A 188 2.17 20.85 -3.79
C ARG A 188 3.67 20.54 -3.80
N ALA A 189 4.11 19.56 -4.58
CA ALA A 189 5.52 19.18 -4.66
C ALA A 189 6.41 20.31 -5.21
N THR A 190 5.94 21.06 -6.21
CA THR A 190 6.61 22.26 -6.72
C THR A 190 6.72 23.34 -5.64
N ARG A 191 5.64 23.63 -4.90
CA ARG A 191 5.68 24.60 -3.78
C ARG A 191 6.69 24.21 -2.69
N LEU A 192 6.84 22.91 -2.44
CA LEU A 192 7.82 22.37 -1.50
C LEU A 192 9.23 22.24 -2.11
N SER A 193 9.42 22.70 -3.35
CA SER A 193 10.67 22.56 -4.10
C SER A 193 11.13 21.10 -4.27
N LEU A 194 10.22 20.13 -4.19
CA LEU A 194 10.49 18.70 -4.37
C LEU A 194 10.44 18.26 -5.85
N LEU A 195 9.82 19.07 -6.71
CA LEU A 195 9.88 18.96 -8.17
C LEU A 195 10.34 20.30 -8.75
N GLU A 196 11.02 20.24 -9.90
CA GLU A 196 11.28 21.42 -10.72
C GLU A 196 9.98 21.82 -11.44
N GLU A 197 9.76 23.11 -11.67
CA GLU A 197 8.72 23.56 -12.58
C GLU A 197 9.07 23.07 -13.99
N ASP A 198 8.14 22.38 -14.66
CA ASP A 198 8.28 22.09 -16.09
C ASP A 198 8.39 23.44 -16.83
N ALA A 199 9.60 23.77 -17.28
CA ALA A 199 9.93 25.02 -17.98
C ALA A 199 9.33 25.12 -19.38
#